data_AF-A0A2D4LXY7-F1
#
_entry.id   AF-A0A2D4LXY7-F1
#
_cell.length_a   1.000
_cell.length_b   1.000
_cell.length_c   1.000
_cell.angle_alpha   90.00
_cell.angle_beta   90.00
_cell.angle_gamma   90.00
#
_symmetry.space_group_name_H-M   'P 1'
#
loop_
_entity.id
_entity.type
_entity.pdbx_description
1 polymer ?
#
loop_
_entity_poly.entity_id
_entity_poly.type
_entity_poly.pdbx_seq_one_letter_code
_entity_poly.pdbx_strand_id
1 'polypeptide(L)'
;MSNNAEIINLSFLLEHEKETILGVLKRDEYLKKMEDKRIRKLKNQLLEVKRKGGRHHQQDNSRVCTRCQKNLGLIFDRGDHCQICGLRVCNKCHVLGTDGNWKCTVCDKIAQLRVVTGEWFFEERAKRFKQSKLLGTDIVRQSILRKAPDSSSELLEGRSKDHSPKTLEDTPKQNMFTSFTSGTNLVLTRPRKIG
;
A
#
# COMPACT_ATOMS: atom_id res chain seq x y z
N MET A 1 -12.97 -26.96 -4.28
CA MET A 1 -13.26 -25.71 -5.01
C MET A 1 -12.01 -25.30 -5.76
N SER A 2 -11.99 -25.52 -7.08
CA SER A 2 -10.79 -25.32 -7.90
C SER A 2 -10.49 -23.83 -8.01
N ASN A 3 -9.35 -23.41 -7.44
CA ASN A 3 -8.77 -22.09 -7.69
C ASN A 3 -8.38 -22.04 -9.17
N ASN A 4 -9.28 -21.57 -10.03
CA ASN A 4 -8.95 -21.20 -11.39
C ASN A 4 -8.10 -19.93 -11.29
N ALA A 5 -6.80 -20.11 -11.09
CA ALA A 5 -5.86 -19.01 -11.21
C ALA A 5 -5.98 -18.51 -12.64
N GLU A 6 -6.48 -17.30 -12.83
CA GLU A 6 -6.44 -16.60 -14.11
C GLU A 6 -4.95 -16.50 -14.50
N ILE A 7 -4.51 -17.38 -15.39
CA ILE A 7 -3.12 -17.46 -15.85
C ILE A 7 -3.11 -16.96 -17.28
N ILE A 8 -2.23 -16.02 -17.56
CA ILE A 8 -2.03 -15.45 -18.89
C ILE A 8 -0.89 -16.21 -19.55
N ASN A 9 -1.04 -16.57 -20.82
CA ASN A 9 0.08 -17.13 -21.59
C ASN A 9 1.11 -16.03 -21.85
N LEU A 10 2.34 -16.24 -21.34
CA LEU A 10 3.48 -15.33 -21.51
C LEU A 10 4.68 -16.05 -22.12
N SER A 11 4.45 -17.16 -22.84
CA SER A 11 5.54 -17.96 -23.43
C SER A 11 6.24 -17.27 -24.59
N PHE A 12 5.62 -16.22 -25.15
CA PHE A 12 6.20 -15.40 -26.21
C PHE A 12 7.31 -14.46 -25.72
N LEU A 13 7.41 -14.20 -24.41
CA LEU A 13 8.41 -13.31 -23.84
C LEU A 13 9.76 -14.02 -23.74
N LEU A 14 10.81 -13.32 -24.16
CA LEU A 14 12.20 -13.72 -23.95
C LEU A 14 12.58 -13.53 -22.48
N GLU A 15 13.64 -14.21 -22.05
CA GLU A 15 14.01 -14.23 -20.63
C GLU A 15 14.41 -12.84 -20.11
N HIS A 16 15.11 -12.04 -20.92
CA HIS A 16 15.48 -10.67 -20.54
C HIS A 16 14.26 -9.73 -20.46
N GLU A 17 13.21 -9.98 -21.25
CA GLU A 17 11.96 -9.22 -21.19
C GLU A 17 11.19 -9.56 -19.91
N LYS A 18 11.13 -10.85 -19.56
CA LYS A 18 10.55 -11.31 -18.29
C LYS A 18 11.28 -10.69 -17.10
N GLU A 19 12.61 -10.68 -17.11
CA GLU A 19 13.41 -10.07 -16.05
C GLU A 19 13.11 -8.57 -15.91
N THR A 20 12.99 -7.85 -17.03
CA THR A 20 12.60 -6.44 -17.05
C THR A 20 11.23 -6.22 -16.42
N ILE A 21 10.23 -7.03 -16.79
CA ILE A 21 8.88 -6.95 -16.22
C ILE A 21 8.89 -7.25 -14.72
N LEU A 22 9.60 -8.30 -14.29
CA LEU A 22 9.75 -8.62 -12.87
C LEU A 22 10.41 -7.47 -12.09
N GLY A 23 11.40 -6.79 -12.69
CA GLY A 23 12.01 -5.59 -12.12
C GLY A 23 11.02 -4.44 -11.91
N VAL A 24 10.09 -4.22 -12.84
CA VAL A 24 8.99 -3.24 -12.69
C VAL A 24 8.05 -3.66 -11.55
N LEU A 25 7.61 -4.92 -11.52
CA LEU A 25 6.70 -5.44 -10.49
C LEU A 25 7.31 -5.35 -9.08
N LYS A 26 8.62 -5.58 -8.94
CA LYS A 26 9.34 -5.45 -7.68
C LYS A 26 9.35 -4.00 -7.18
N ARG A 27 9.56 -3.02 -8.06
CA ARG A 27 9.51 -1.59 -7.71
C ARG A 27 8.08 -1.15 -7.35
N ASP A 28 7.08 -1.61 -8.10
CA ASP A 28 5.67 -1.36 -7.78
C ASP A 28 5.30 -1.90 -6.38
N GLU A 29 5.73 -3.12 -6.06
CA GLU A 29 5.51 -3.71 -4.72
C GLU A 29 6.18 -2.90 -3.61
N TYR A 30 7.40 -2.40 -3.85
CA TYR A 30 8.09 -1.50 -2.91
C TYR A 30 7.31 -0.19 -2.70
N LEU A 31 6.83 0.44 -3.77
CA LEU A 31 6.03 1.66 -3.71
C LEU A 31 4.72 1.43 -2.93
N LYS A 32 4.01 0.33 -3.22
CA LYS A 32 2.80 -0.08 -2.48
C LYS A 32 3.08 -0.24 -0.99
N LYS A 33 4.19 -0.91 -0.62
CA LYS A 33 4.59 -1.07 0.80
C LYS A 33 4.85 0.27 1.49
N MET A 34 5.48 1.23 0.82
CA MET A 34 5.68 2.57 1.37
C MET A 34 4.35 3.32 1.54
N GLU A 35 3.49 3.22 0.54
CA GLU A 35 2.18 3.85 0.54
C GLU A 35 1.28 3.29 1.66
N ASP A 36 1.27 1.97 1.86
CA ASP A 36 0.55 1.33 2.96
C ASP A 36 1.04 1.80 4.34
N LYS A 37 2.35 2.06 4.49
CA LYS A 37 2.89 2.64 5.72
C LYS A 37 2.38 4.08 5.92
N ARG A 38 2.39 4.89 4.85
CA ARG A 38 1.87 6.26 4.85
C ARG A 38 0.38 6.30 5.21
N ILE A 39 -0.44 5.47 4.56
CA ILE A 39 -1.88 5.34 4.81
C ILE A 39 -2.13 4.92 6.27
N ARG A 40 -1.41 3.93 6.79
CA ARG A 40 -1.54 3.52 8.20
C ARG A 40 -1.22 4.66 9.17
N LYS A 41 -0.15 5.42 8.93
CA LYS A 41 0.21 6.58 9.76
C LYS A 41 -0.90 7.63 9.76
N LEU A 42 -1.44 7.96 8.58
CA LEU A 42 -2.53 8.93 8.44
C LEU A 42 -3.82 8.46 9.14
N LYS A 43 -4.20 7.20 8.98
CA LYS A 43 -5.36 6.61 9.66
C LYS A 43 -5.20 6.64 11.18
N ASN A 44 -4.00 6.35 11.69
CA ASN A 44 -3.73 6.42 13.14
C ASN A 44 -3.86 7.84 13.68
N GLN A 45 -3.33 8.85 12.97
CA GLN A 45 -3.50 10.26 13.36
C GLN A 45 -4.98 10.67 13.38
N LEU A 46 -5.78 10.19 12.42
CA LEU A 46 -7.22 10.43 12.40
C LEU A 46 -7.94 9.77 13.59
N LEU A 47 -7.59 8.53 13.94
CA LEU A 47 -8.16 7.85 15.10
C LEU A 47 -7.87 8.62 16.40
N GLU A 48 -6.69 9.21 16.52
CA GLU A 48 -6.34 10.06 17.65
C GLU A 48 -7.23 11.30 17.73
N VAL A 49 -7.44 12.00 16.60
CA VAL A 49 -8.35 13.14 16.50
C VAL A 49 -9.79 12.75 16.88
N LYS A 50 -10.25 11.56 16.47
CA LYS A 50 -11.58 11.05 16.82
C LYS A 50 -11.71 10.74 18.31
N ARG A 51 -10.68 10.16 18.94
CA ARG A 51 -10.67 9.82 20.37
C ARG A 51 -10.65 11.04 21.29
N LYS A 52 -9.91 12.10 20.92
CA LYS A 52 -9.85 13.35 21.71
C LYS A 52 -11.19 14.08 21.80
N GLY A 53 -12.09 13.89 20.83
CA GLY A 53 -13.45 14.44 20.85
C GLY A 53 -14.54 13.47 21.32
N GLY A 54 -14.20 12.26 21.79
CA GLY A 54 -15.16 11.15 21.90
C GLY A 54 -15.17 10.39 23.22
N ARG A 55 -14.63 10.94 24.30
CA ARG A 55 -14.75 10.37 25.65
C ARG A 55 -15.58 11.28 26.53
N HIS A 56 -16.88 11.38 26.30
CA HIS A 56 -17.78 11.68 27.38
C HIS A 56 -19.03 10.82 27.23
N HIS A 57 -19.14 9.90 28.19
CA HIS A 57 -20.37 9.25 28.60
C HIS A 57 -21.50 10.29 28.68
N GLN A 58 -22.69 9.91 28.21
CA GLN A 58 -23.90 10.73 28.23
C GLN A 58 -24.03 11.49 29.56
N GLN A 59 -23.70 12.77 29.57
CA GLN A 59 -24.38 13.69 30.47
C GLN A 59 -25.38 14.46 29.62
N ASP A 60 -26.56 13.87 29.65
CA ASP A 60 -27.85 14.38 29.21
C ASP A 60 -27.93 15.90 29.45
N ASN A 61 -28.36 16.63 28.44
CA ASN A 61 -28.67 18.07 28.48
C ASN A 61 -27.51 19.10 28.50
N SER A 62 -26.24 18.71 28.43
CA SER A 62 -25.14 19.69 28.34
C SER A 62 -24.94 20.21 26.90
N ARG A 63 -25.15 21.52 26.69
CA ARG A 63 -24.90 22.21 25.40
C ARG A 63 -23.39 22.40 25.20
N VAL A 64 -22.67 21.34 24.85
CA VAL A 64 -21.20 21.38 24.69
C VAL A 64 -20.80 20.98 23.26
N CYS A 65 -19.81 21.68 22.69
CA CYS A 65 -19.22 21.29 21.41
C CYS A 65 -18.42 20.00 21.54
N THR A 66 -18.74 18.96 20.79
CA THR A 66 -18.02 17.67 20.85
C THR A 66 -16.56 17.75 20.36
N ARG A 67 -16.16 18.84 19.67
CA ARG A 67 -14.79 18.97 19.12
C ARG A 67 -13.86 19.78 20.01
N CYS A 68 -14.30 20.93 20.51
CA CYS A 68 -13.49 21.80 21.36
C CYS A 68 -13.92 21.78 22.84
N GLN A 69 -14.96 21.02 23.20
CA GLN A 69 -15.51 20.92 24.55
C GLN A 69 -15.96 22.25 25.18
N LYS A 70 -16.12 23.30 24.36
CA LYS A 70 -16.65 24.59 24.81
C LYS A 70 -18.15 24.50 25.06
N ASN A 71 -18.62 25.08 26.16
CA ASN A 71 -20.04 25.34 26.41
C ASN A 71 -20.61 26.26 25.32
N LEU A 72 -21.77 25.90 24.80
CA LEU A 72 -22.52 26.58 23.75
C LEU A 72 -23.61 27.43 24.40
N GLY A 73 -23.88 28.58 23.82
CA GLY A 73 -24.82 29.53 24.42
C GLY A 73 -26.27 29.10 24.28
N LEU A 74 -27.13 29.73 25.08
CA LEU A 74 -28.59 29.58 24.99
C LEU A 74 -29.20 30.41 23.87
N ILE A 75 -28.56 31.53 23.52
CA ILE A 75 -29.07 32.51 22.54
C ILE A 75 -28.12 32.59 21.34
N PHE A 76 -26.84 32.90 21.58
CA PHE A 76 -25.80 33.00 20.56
C PHE A 76 -24.84 31.79 20.62
N ASP A 77 -24.31 31.35 19.47
CA ASP A 77 -23.39 30.19 19.35
C ASP A 77 -23.96 28.91 20.03
N ARG A 78 -25.23 28.60 19.73
CA ARG A 78 -25.93 27.37 20.20
C ARG A 78 -25.29 26.09 19.66
N GLY A 79 -24.50 26.22 18.61
CA GLY A 79 -23.95 25.14 17.82
C GLY A 79 -25.01 24.35 17.06
N ASP A 80 -24.54 23.59 16.07
CA ASP A 80 -25.38 22.81 15.17
C ASP A 80 -24.89 21.36 15.08
N HIS A 81 -25.73 20.47 14.56
CA HIS A 81 -25.40 19.05 14.40
C HIS A 81 -24.74 18.80 13.04
N CYS A 82 -23.55 18.20 13.07
CA CYS A 82 -22.82 17.83 11.86
C CYS A 82 -23.67 16.90 10.96
N GLN A 83 -23.88 17.26 9.69
CA GLN A 83 -24.69 16.47 8.74
C GLN A 83 -24.14 15.05 8.49
N ILE A 84 -22.88 14.78 8.83
CA ILE A 84 -22.21 13.49 8.60
C ILE A 84 -22.22 12.58 9.83
N CYS A 85 -22.07 13.14 11.03
CA CYS A 85 -21.92 12.33 12.26
C CYS A 85 -22.95 12.64 13.36
N GLY A 86 -23.87 13.59 13.13
CA GLY A 86 -24.93 13.96 14.07
C GLY A 86 -24.46 14.67 15.36
N LEU A 87 -23.16 14.84 15.57
CA LEU A 87 -22.61 15.44 16.80
C LEU A 87 -22.71 16.96 16.78
N ARG A 88 -23.03 17.56 17.93
CA ARG A 88 -23.15 19.02 18.11
C ARG A 88 -21.78 19.70 18.13
N VAL A 89 -21.60 20.75 17.33
CA VAL A 89 -20.36 21.52 17.25
C VAL A 89 -20.63 23.03 17.23
N CYS A 90 -19.71 23.82 17.79
CA CYS A 90 -19.76 25.29 17.69
C CYS A 90 -19.47 25.75 16.25
N ASN A 91 -19.77 27.03 15.97
CA ASN A 91 -19.55 27.61 14.64
C ASN A 91 -18.06 27.59 14.22
N LYS A 92 -17.12 27.61 15.16
CA LYS A 92 -15.69 27.50 14.84
C LYS A 92 -15.25 26.08 14.46
N CYS A 93 -16.08 25.08 14.74
CA CYS A 93 -15.78 23.66 14.52
C CYS A 93 -16.57 23.08 13.34
N HIS A 94 -17.35 23.88 12.63
CA HIS A 94 -17.92 23.53 11.34
C HIS A 94 -17.04 23.98 10.18
N VAL A 95 -17.20 23.33 9.03
CA VAL A 95 -16.56 23.65 7.75
C VAL A 95 -17.67 23.61 6.69
N LEU A 96 -17.79 24.69 5.93
CA LEU A 96 -18.71 24.78 4.79
C LEU A 96 -18.11 24.04 3.59
N GLY A 97 -18.94 23.23 2.93
CA GLY A 97 -18.66 22.62 1.65
C GLY A 97 -19.07 23.51 0.48
N THR A 98 -18.63 23.13 -0.71
CA THR A 98 -18.96 23.80 -1.98
C THR A 98 -20.45 23.76 -2.31
N ASP A 99 -21.17 22.79 -1.77
CA ASP A 99 -22.54 22.47 -2.14
C ASP A 99 -23.57 23.13 -1.20
N GLY A 100 -23.10 24.06 -0.34
CA GLY A 100 -23.90 24.66 0.75
C GLY A 100 -24.08 23.75 1.96
N ASN A 101 -23.73 22.47 1.85
CA ASN A 101 -23.66 21.53 2.98
C ASN A 101 -22.49 21.86 3.91
N TRP A 102 -22.60 21.53 5.19
CA TRP A 102 -21.54 21.75 6.17
C TRP A 102 -21.31 20.50 7.02
N LYS A 103 -20.07 20.34 7.50
CA LYS A 103 -19.65 19.21 8.33
C LYS A 103 -18.67 19.66 9.39
N CYS A 104 -18.52 18.89 10.47
CA CYS A 104 -17.51 19.23 11.47
C CYS A 104 -16.08 19.05 10.93
N THR A 105 -15.12 19.76 11.52
CA THR A 105 -13.70 19.70 11.14
C THR A 105 -13.12 18.28 11.11
N VAL A 106 -13.60 17.38 11.96
CA VAL A 106 -13.18 15.97 11.95
C VAL A 106 -13.75 15.23 10.75
N CYS A 107 -15.03 15.38 10.45
CA CYS A 107 -15.66 14.79 9.26
C CYS A 107 -15.06 15.36 7.96
N ASP A 108 -14.69 16.64 7.96
CA ASP A 108 -13.96 17.24 6.85
C ASP A 108 -12.59 16.58 6.65
N LYS A 109 -11.79 16.45 7.71
CA LYS A 109 -10.49 15.74 7.65
C LYS A 109 -10.63 14.28 7.21
N ILE A 110 -11.70 13.58 7.63
CA ILE A 110 -11.99 12.21 7.16
C ILE A 110 -12.23 12.22 5.65
N ALA A 111 -13.05 13.14 5.15
CA ALA A 111 -13.32 13.25 3.72
C ALA A 111 -12.04 13.56 2.91
N GLN A 112 -11.21 14.50 3.38
CA GLN A 112 -9.91 14.79 2.77
C GLN A 112 -8.99 13.56 2.77
N LEU A 113 -8.97 12.81 3.88
CA LEU A 113 -8.18 11.58 3.98
C LEU A 113 -8.59 10.55 2.93
N ARG A 114 -9.90 10.31 2.74
CA ARG A 114 -10.39 9.38 1.70
C ARG A 114 -9.92 9.76 0.29
N VAL A 115 -9.79 11.06 0.01
CA VAL A 115 -9.26 11.56 -1.27
C VAL A 115 -7.76 11.27 -1.38
N VAL A 116 -6.96 11.68 -0.39
CA VAL A 116 -5.49 11.54 -0.46
C VAL A 116 -4.98 10.12 -0.27
N THR A 117 -5.78 9.21 0.30
CA THR A 117 -5.47 7.77 0.36
C THR A 117 -5.99 7.01 -0.86
N GLY A 118 -6.74 7.67 -1.75
CA GLY A 118 -7.34 7.03 -2.93
C GLY A 118 -8.46 6.05 -2.61
N GLU A 119 -9.00 6.05 -1.38
CA GLU A 119 -10.09 5.13 -0.99
C GLU A 119 -11.30 5.25 -1.91
N TRP A 120 -11.65 6.47 -2.33
CA TRP A 120 -12.73 6.70 -3.29
C TRP A 120 -12.51 5.93 -4.61
N PHE A 121 -11.26 5.83 -5.08
CA PHE A 121 -10.90 5.14 -6.31
C PHE A 121 -10.89 3.63 -6.11
N PHE A 122 -10.34 3.13 -4.99
CA PHE A 122 -10.31 1.71 -4.69
C PHE A 122 -11.71 1.12 -4.51
N GLU A 123 -12.61 1.84 -3.85
CA GLU A 123 -14.03 1.46 -3.74
C GLU A 123 -14.69 1.36 -5.11
N GLU A 124 -14.44 2.32 -5.99
CA GLU A 124 -15.02 2.32 -7.34
C GLU A 124 -14.45 1.21 -8.23
N ARG A 125 -13.13 0.96 -8.14
CA ARG A 125 -12.47 -0.17 -8.81
C ARG A 125 -13.04 -1.51 -8.32
N ALA A 126 -13.27 -1.67 -7.02
CA ALA A 126 -13.82 -2.91 -6.45
C ALA A 126 -15.24 -3.21 -6.96
N LYS A 127 -16.06 -2.19 -7.27
CA LYS A 127 -17.38 -2.37 -7.88
C LYS A 127 -17.31 -2.91 -9.31
N ARG A 128 -16.29 -2.49 -10.08
CA ARG A 128 -16.10 -2.91 -11.47
C ARG A 128 -15.47 -4.30 -11.59
N PHE A 129 -14.52 -4.62 -10.71
CA PHE A 129 -13.74 -5.86 -10.76
C PHE A 129 -14.10 -6.82 -9.62
N LYS A 130 -15.38 -7.19 -9.50
CA LYS A 130 -15.90 -8.06 -8.43
C LYS A 130 -15.36 -9.50 -8.49
N GLN A 131 -14.91 -9.96 -9.65
CA GLN A 131 -14.54 -11.37 -9.90
C GLN A 131 -13.04 -11.67 -9.76
N SER A 132 -12.16 -10.67 -9.88
CA SER A 132 -10.72 -10.89 -9.75
C SER A 132 -10.30 -10.76 -8.29
N LYS A 133 -10.27 -11.88 -7.56
CA LYS A 133 -9.68 -11.93 -6.20
C LYS A 133 -8.17 -11.58 -6.23
N LEU A 134 -7.54 -11.70 -7.40
CA LEU A 134 -6.13 -11.41 -7.66
C LEU A 134 -5.98 -10.06 -8.37
N LEU A 135 -4.95 -9.28 -8.00
CA LEU A 135 -4.58 -8.08 -8.74
C LEU A 135 -3.92 -8.47 -10.06
N GLY A 136 -4.10 -7.67 -11.11
CA GLY A 136 -3.44 -7.91 -12.41
C GLY A 136 -1.92 -8.05 -12.29
N THR A 137 -1.29 -7.34 -11.35
CA THR A 137 0.14 -7.48 -11.04
C THR A 137 0.51 -8.88 -10.54
N ASP A 138 -0.36 -9.53 -9.78
CA ASP A 138 -0.11 -10.85 -9.22
C ASP A 138 -0.36 -11.93 -10.26
N ILE A 139 -1.36 -11.74 -11.13
CA ILE A 139 -1.60 -12.60 -12.30
C ILE A 139 -0.38 -12.60 -13.21
N VAL A 140 0.16 -11.42 -13.56
CA VAL A 140 1.36 -11.32 -14.39
C VAL A 140 2.56 -11.95 -13.68
N ARG A 141 2.78 -11.67 -12.40
CA ARG A 141 3.89 -12.26 -11.63
C ARG A 141 3.81 -13.79 -11.62
N GLN A 142 2.64 -14.36 -11.31
CA GLN A 142 2.45 -15.82 -11.29
C GLN A 142 2.58 -16.45 -12.67
N SER A 143 2.15 -15.74 -13.72
CA SER A 143 2.24 -16.21 -15.10
C SER A 143 3.68 -16.25 -15.60
N ILE A 144 4.52 -15.27 -15.24
CA ILE A 144 5.96 -15.26 -15.59
C ILE A 144 6.73 -16.33 -14.81
N LEU A 145 6.42 -16.50 -13.52
CA LEU A 145 7.17 -17.41 -12.64
C LEU A 145 6.78 -18.89 -12.83
N ARG A 146 5.75 -19.22 -13.60
CA ARG A 146 5.44 -20.61 -13.94
C ARG A 146 6.51 -21.15 -14.89
N LYS A 147 7.26 -22.16 -14.44
CA LYS A 147 7.99 -23.05 -15.36
C LYS A 147 6.98 -23.74 -16.28
N ALA A 148 7.27 -23.77 -17.57
CA ALA A 148 6.58 -24.67 -18.49
C ALA A 148 6.75 -26.12 -17.98
N PRO A 149 5.76 -27.00 -18.09
CA PRO A 149 5.98 -28.42 -17.89
C PRO A 149 6.98 -28.88 -18.96
N ASP A 150 8.13 -29.42 -18.52
CA ASP A 150 9.21 -29.85 -19.40
C ASP A 150 8.69 -30.87 -20.43
N SER A 151 8.63 -30.46 -21.71
CA SER A 151 8.35 -31.33 -22.85
C SER A 151 9.61 -31.46 -23.71
N SER A 152 10.72 -31.92 -23.15
CA SER A 152 11.91 -32.33 -23.91
C SER A 152 12.97 -32.96 -22.99
N SER A 153 12.77 -34.20 -22.56
CA SER A 153 13.86 -35.10 -22.15
C SER A 153 13.32 -36.52 -22.04
N GLU A 154 12.92 -37.10 -23.16
CA GLU A 154 12.92 -38.56 -23.35
C GLU A 154 12.88 -38.84 -24.85
N LEU A 155 13.64 -39.87 -25.25
CA LEU A 155 14.01 -40.29 -26.62
C LEU A 155 15.30 -39.63 -27.15
N LEU A 156 16.45 -40.28 -26.92
CA LEU A 156 17.07 -41.22 -27.90
C LEU A 156 18.39 -41.83 -27.33
N GLU A 157 18.41 -43.18 -27.23
CA GLU A 157 19.53 -44.15 -27.43
C GLU A 157 20.83 -44.04 -26.59
N GLY A 158 21.53 -45.08 -26.09
CA GLY A 158 21.53 -46.52 -26.38
C GLY A 158 22.95 -47.11 -26.53
N ARG A 159 23.70 -47.31 -25.42
CA ARG A 159 24.68 -48.41 -25.09
C ARG A 159 26.09 -48.58 -25.75
N SER A 160 27.12 -48.39 -24.90
CA SER A 160 28.41 -49.13 -24.61
C SER A 160 29.53 -49.42 -25.65
N LYS A 161 30.80 -49.01 -25.38
CA LYS A 161 31.92 -49.83 -24.79
C LYS A 161 33.27 -49.06 -24.63
N ASP A 162 34.10 -49.60 -23.73
CA ASP A 162 35.36 -49.15 -23.09
C ASP A 162 36.51 -48.56 -23.94
N HIS A 163 37.26 -47.59 -23.38
CA HIS A 163 38.65 -47.77 -22.83
C HIS A 163 39.20 -46.45 -22.21
N SER A 164 39.75 -46.53 -21.00
CA SER A 164 40.70 -45.57 -20.37
C SER A 164 42.13 -46.16 -20.52
N PRO A 165 43.29 -45.51 -20.23
CA PRO A 165 43.52 -44.63 -19.07
C PRO A 165 44.58 -43.50 -19.18
N LYS A 166 44.56 -42.56 -18.21
CA LYS A 166 45.68 -42.12 -17.31
C LYS A 166 45.53 -40.64 -16.88
N THR A 167 45.12 -40.38 -15.63
CA THR A 167 45.92 -39.98 -14.43
C THR A 167 46.48 -38.54 -14.45
N LEU A 168 46.01 -37.66 -13.55
CA LEU A 168 46.68 -37.31 -12.28
C LEU A 168 45.83 -36.31 -11.47
N GLU A 169 45.85 -36.46 -10.14
CA GLU A 169 45.13 -35.69 -9.13
C GLU A 169 45.70 -34.27 -8.93
N ASP A 170 44.86 -33.32 -8.49
CA ASP A 170 44.75 -32.94 -7.08
C ASP A 170 43.89 -31.67 -6.89
N THR A 171 42.99 -31.73 -5.90
CA THR A 171 42.35 -30.54 -5.30
C THR A 171 42.99 -30.30 -3.93
N PRO A 172 42.96 -29.06 -3.42
CA PRO A 172 41.93 -28.81 -2.40
C PRO A 172 41.27 -27.43 -2.48
N LYS A 173 40.02 -27.43 -2.03
CA LYS A 173 39.12 -26.29 -1.84
C LYS A 173 39.69 -25.27 -0.84
N GLN A 174 39.52 -23.97 -1.12
CA GLN A 174 39.37 -22.96 -0.07
C GLN A 174 38.26 -21.96 -0.42
N ASN A 175 37.31 -21.87 0.51
CA ASN A 175 36.27 -20.86 0.57
C ASN A 175 36.87 -19.49 0.90
N MET A 176 36.38 -18.41 0.29
CA MET A 176 36.44 -17.10 0.93
C MET A 176 35.21 -16.27 0.59
N PHE A 177 34.33 -16.13 1.59
CA PHE A 177 33.39 -15.03 1.70
C PHE A 177 34.18 -13.71 1.69
N THR A 178 33.81 -12.76 0.84
CA THR A 178 34.11 -11.34 1.08
C THR A 178 32.86 -10.51 0.92
N SER A 179 32.46 -10.00 2.08
CA SER A 179 31.52 -8.94 2.36
C SER A 179 31.99 -7.64 1.72
N PHE A 180 31.11 -6.89 1.07
CA PHE A 180 31.32 -5.47 0.84
C PHE A 180 30.37 -4.67 1.74
N THR A 181 30.92 -4.23 2.87
CA THR A 181 30.33 -3.23 3.75
C THR A 181 30.82 -1.83 3.37
N SER A 182 29.84 -0.93 3.26
CA SER A 182 29.84 0.44 3.77
C SER A 182 30.79 1.49 3.17
N GLY A 183 30.18 2.59 2.71
CA GLY A 183 30.85 3.85 2.41
C GLY A 183 29.86 5.00 2.31
N THR A 184 29.35 5.42 3.47
CA THR A 184 28.59 6.66 3.67
C THR A 184 29.41 7.89 3.27
N ASN A 185 28.80 8.86 2.60
CA ASN A 185 29.15 10.26 2.76
C ASN A 185 27.90 11.14 2.76
N LEU A 186 27.61 11.68 3.94
CA LEU A 186 26.74 12.83 4.17
C LEU A 186 27.42 14.07 3.59
N VAL A 187 26.70 14.86 2.80
CA VAL A 187 27.00 16.30 2.64
C VAL A 187 25.71 17.08 2.79
N LEU A 188 25.61 17.74 3.96
CA LEU A 188 24.66 18.79 4.29
C LEU A 188 25.00 20.04 3.47
N THR A 189 24.05 20.56 2.68
CA THR A 189 24.09 21.96 2.22
C THR A 189 22.68 22.56 2.08
N ARG A 190 22.39 23.53 2.96
CA ARG A 190 21.57 24.74 2.75
C ARG A 190 22.10 25.76 3.79
N PRO A 191 21.96 27.10 3.63
CA PRO A 191 20.88 27.79 2.92
C PRO A 191 21.32 28.99 2.03
N ARG A 192 20.43 29.45 1.15
CA ARG A 192 20.50 30.82 0.61
C ARG A 192 19.12 31.48 0.72
N LYS A 193 19.06 32.52 1.55
CA LYS A 193 17.99 33.53 1.59
C LYS A 193 18.34 34.61 0.56
N ILE A 194 17.34 34.98 -0.22
CA ILE A 194 17.18 36.20 -1.02
C ILE A 194 15.67 36.42 -0.94
N GLY A 195 15.07 37.57 -0.64
CA GLY A 195 15.46 38.94 -0.38
C GLY A 195 14.13 39.66 -0.17
#